data_AF-U6CZ69-F1
#
_entry.id   AF-U6CZ69-F1
#
_cell.length_a   1.000
_cell.length_b   1.000
_cell.length_c   1.000
_cell.angle_alpha   90.00
_cell.angle_beta   90.00
_cell.angle_gamma   90.00
#
_symmetry.space_group_name_H-M   'P 1'
#
loop_
_entity.id
_entity.type
_entity.pdbx_description
1 polymer ?
#
loop_
_entity_poly.entity_id
_entity_poly.type
_entity_poly.pdbx_seq_one_letter_code
_entity_poly.pdbx_strand_id
1 'polypeptide(L)'
;SDVWSFGVLLWELMTRGAPPYPDVNTFDITVYLLQGRRLLQPEYCPDPLYEVMLKCWHPKAELRPSFSELVSRISAIFSTFIGEHYVHVNATYVNVKCVAPYPSLLLSQDNIDGEGDT
;
A
#
# COMPACT_ATOMS: atom_id res chain seq x y z
N SER A 1 7.65 6.30 -8.37
CA SER A 1 8.52 6.10 -9.54
C SER A 1 8.48 4.61 -9.92
N ASP A 2 7.52 4.16 -10.71
CA ASP A 2 7.38 2.77 -11.22
C ASP A 2 7.13 1.66 -10.19
N VAL A 3 8.08 1.35 -9.30
CA VAL A 3 7.89 0.30 -8.27
C VAL A 3 6.67 0.59 -7.39
N TRP A 4 6.49 1.87 -7.02
CA TRP A 4 5.30 2.32 -6.29
C TRP A 4 4.01 2.05 -7.09
N SER A 5 4.01 2.46 -8.37
CA SER A 5 2.86 2.29 -9.26
C SER A 5 2.57 0.82 -9.52
N PHE A 6 3.59 -0.02 -9.58
CA PHE A 6 3.44 -1.48 -9.65
C PHE A 6 2.76 -2.06 -8.41
N GLY A 7 3.08 -1.54 -7.21
CA GLY A 7 2.33 -1.89 -6.00
C GLY A 7 0.84 -1.54 -6.10
N VAL A 8 0.51 -0.37 -6.67
CA VAL A 8 -0.89 0.02 -6.94
C VAL A 8 -1.52 -0.92 -7.96
N LEU A 9 -0.82 -1.26 -9.04
CA LEU A 9 -1.29 -2.19 -10.06
C LEU A 9 -1.58 -3.59 -9.50
N LEU A 10 -0.72 -4.11 -8.61
CA LEU A 10 -0.98 -5.37 -7.92
C LEU A 10 -2.24 -5.28 -7.05
N TRP A 11 -2.45 -4.16 -6.38
CA TRP A 11 -3.68 -3.93 -5.61
C TRP A 11 -4.91 -3.87 -6.51
N GLU A 12 -4.84 -3.19 -7.66
CA GLU A 12 -5.90 -3.16 -8.66
C GLU A 12 -6.19 -4.56 -9.22
N LEU A 13 -5.16 -5.38 -9.47
CA LEU A 13 -5.31 -6.75 -9.91
C LEU A 13 -6.08 -7.60 -8.89
N MET A 14 -5.71 -7.50 -7.62
CA MET A 14 -6.33 -8.28 -6.54
C MET A 14 -7.74 -7.79 -6.17
N THR A 15 -8.06 -6.52 -6.46
CA THR A 15 -9.41 -5.96 -6.31
C THR A 15 -10.24 -6.03 -7.60
N ARG A 16 -9.66 -6.53 -8.68
CA ARG A 16 -10.29 -6.67 -10.00
C ARG A 16 -10.70 -5.34 -10.62
N GLY A 17 -9.85 -4.33 -10.47
CA GLY A 17 -10.01 -3.01 -11.07
C GLY A 17 -10.81 -2.03 -10.22
N ALA A 18 -10.84 -2.20 -8.89
CA ALA A 18 -11.40 -1.17 -8.03
C ALA A 18 -10.57 0.13 -8.15
N PRO A 19 -11.21 1.31 -8.06
CA PRO A 19 -10.47 2.56 -8.05
C PRO A 19 -9.60 2.66 -6.79
N PRO A 20 -8.30 2.98 -6.90
CA PRO A 20 -7.46 3.19 -5.73
C PRO A 20 -7.89 4.46 -4.98
N TYR A 21 -7.99 4.37 -3.66
CA TYR A 21 -8.37 5.47 -2.77
C TYR A 21 -9.71 6.15 -3.13
N PRO A 22 -10.84 5.40 -3.20
CA PRO A 22 -12.11 5.93 -3.69
C PRO A 22 -12.65 7.11 -2.86
N ASP A 23 -12.35 7.12 -1.57
CA ASP A 23 -12.85 8.13 -0.62
C ASP A 23 -11.86 9.28 -0.37
N VAL A 24 -10.73 9.32 -1.09
CA VAL A 24 -9.68 10.33 -0.92
C VAL A 24 -9.66 11.25 -2.13
N ASN A 25 -9.85 12.55 -1.90
CA ASN A 25 -9.70 13.54 -2.96
C ASN A 25 -8.23 13.57 -3.45
N THR A 26 -8.02 13.72 -4.75
CA THR A 26 -6.69 13.84 -5.36
C THR A 26 -5.84 14.94 -4.72
N PHE A 27 -6.44 16.03 -4.23
CA PHE A 27 -5.70 17.09 -3.54
C PHE A 27 -5.21 16.68 -2.14
N ASP A 28 -5.90 15.74 -1.49
CA ASP A 28 -5.62 15.28 -0.13
C ASP A 28 -4.74 14.01 -0.10
N ILE A 29 -4.49 13.38 -1.26
CA ILE A 29 -3.75 12.11 -1.33
C ILE A 29 -2.37 12.20 -0.70
N THR A 30 -1.68 13.32 -0.88
CA THR A 30 -0.35 13.55 -0.29
C THR A 30 -0.43 13.53 1.23
N VAL A 31 -1.38 14.26 1.81
CA VAL A 31 -1.58 14.33 3.26
C VAL A 31 -1.98 12.96 3.81
N TYR A 32 -2.89 12.27 3.13
CA TYR A 32 -3.31 10.91 3.48
C TYR A 32 -2.12 9.93 3.54
N LEU A 33 -1.23 9.98 2.54
CA LEU A 33 -0.04 9.12 2.50
C LEU A 33 1.03 9.51 3.53
N LEU A 34 1.18 10.81 3.83
CA LEU A 34 2.10 11.33 4.85
C LEU A 34 1.68 10.95 6.27
N GLN A 35 0.39 10.71 6.51
CA GLN A 35 -0.11 10.11 7.76
C GLN A 35 0.26 8.63 7.93
N GLY A 36 1.02 8.06 6.97
CA GLY A 36 1.46 6.67 7.02
C GLY A 36 0.42 5.67 6.52
N ARG A 37 -0.70 6.14 5.95
CA ARG A 37 -1.78 5.29 5.44
C ARG A 37 -1.46 4.76 4.05
N ARG A 38 -1.99 3.58 3.71
CA ARG A 38 -1.88 2.93 2.39
C ARG A 38 -3.20 2.30 1.99
N LEU A 39 -3.27 1.79 0.75
CA LEU A 39 -4.37 0.93 0.32
C LEU A 39 -4.47 -0.29 1.23
N LEU A 40 -5.70 -0.67 1.58
CA LEU A 40 -5.97 -1.79 2.46
C LEU A 40 -5.74 -3.12 1.74
N GLN A 41 -5.45 -4.17 2.49
CA GLN A 41 -5.32 -5.51 1.94
C GLN A 41 -6.67 -5.95 1.34
N PRO A 42 -6.73 -6.32 0.05
CA PRO A 42 -7.95 -6.87 -0.54
C PRO A 42 -8.33 -8.21 0.10
N GLU A 43 -9.63 -8.51 0.15
CA GLU A 43 -10.20 -9.71 0.82
C GLU A 43 -9.54 -11.03 0.39
N TYR A 44 -9.24 -11.17 -0.90
CA TYR A 44 -8.62 -12.37 -1.47
C TYR A 44 -7.12 -12.21 -1.74
N CYS A 45 -6.50 -11.17 -1.19
CA CYS A 45 -5.07 -10.94 -1.32
C CYS A 45 -4.31 -11.73 -0.25
N PRO A 46 -3.42 -12.67 -0.62
CA PRO A 46 -2.56 -13.37 0.32
C PRO A 46 -1.63 -12.41 1.06
N ASP A 47 -1.41 -12.65 2.36
CA ASP A 47 -0.52 -11.81 3.19
C ASP A 47 0.88 -11.60 2.55
N PRO A 48 1.55 -12.64 1.99
CA PRO A 48 2.86 -12.45 1.36
C PRO A 48 2.84 -11.49 0.16
N LEU A 49 1.72 -11.45 -0.58
CA LEU A 49 1.57 -10.54 -1.71
C LEU A 49 1.28 -9.12 -1.23
N TYR A 50 0.50 -8.95 -0.16
CA TYR A 50 0.28 -7.65 0.45
C TYR A 50 1.56 -7.06 1.07
N GLU A 51 2.40 -7.88 1.70
CA GLU A 51 3.73 -7.45 2.16
C GLU A 51 4.61 -6.93 1.02
N VAL A 52 4.53 -7.55 -0.17
CA VAL A 52 5.20 -7.05 -1.37
C VAL A 52 4.64 -5.69 -1.77
N MET A 53 3.31 -5.50 -1.77
CA MET A 53 2.69 -4.20 -2.06
C MET A 53 3.15 -3.12 -1.06
N LEU A 54 3.19 -3.43 0.24
CA LEU A 54 3.70 -2.52 1.25
C LEU A 54 5.16 -2.13 0.96
N LYS A 55 6.05 -3.09 0.68
CA LYS A 55 7.44 -2.79 0.30
C LYS A 55 7.55 -1.89 -0.93
N CYS A 56 6.67 -2.06 -1.92
CA CYS A 56 6.58 -1.14 -3.06
C CYS A 56 6.23 0.30 -2.65
N TRP A 57 5.45 0.47 -1.59
CA TRP A 57 5.01 1.77 -1.06
C TRP A 57 5.86 2.29 0.11
N HIS A 58 7.09 1.80 0.24
CA HIS A 58 8.01 2.29 1.24
C HIS A 58 8.25 3.81 1.07
N PRO A 59 8.21 4.62 2.16
CA PRO A 59 8.41 6.07 2.09
C PRO A 59 9.74 6.45 1.45
N LYS A 60 10.83 5.82 1.91
CA LYS A 60 12.17 5.93 1.33
C LYS A 60 12.25 5.13 0.03
N ALA A 61 12.59 5.79 -1.08
CA ALA A 61 12.57 5.18 -2.41
C ALA A 61 13.65 4.10 -2.60
N GLU A 62 14.79 4.29 -1.94
CA GLU A 62 15.95 3.38 -1.92
C GLU A 62 15.70 2.07 -1.17
N LEU A 63 14.66 2.02 -0.33
CA LEU A 63 14.26 0.81 0.39
C LEU A 63 13.16 0.01 -0.33
N ARG A 64 12.71 0.50 -1.50
CA ARG A 64 11.77 -0.24 -2.35
C ARG A 64 12.50 -1.36 -3.08
N PRO A 65 11.86 -2.52 -3.30
CA PRO A 65 12.49 -3.64 -3.98
C PRO A 65 12.75 -3.30 -5.45
N SER A 66 13.79 -3.92 -6.02
CA SER A 66 14.01 -3.91 -7.47
C SER A 66 12.99 -4.80 -8.18
N PHE A 67 12.77 -4.58 -9.48
CA PHE A 67 11.92 -5.49 -10.27
C PHE A 67 12.44 -6.93 -10.28
N SER A 68 13.76 -7.15 -10.27
CA SER A 68 14.34 -8.50 -10.17
C SER A 68 13.95 -9.18 -8.85
N GLU A 69 13.95 -8.44 -7.75
CA GLU A 69 13.49 -8.95 -6.45
C GLU A 69 11.98 -9.21 -6.45
N LEU A 70 11.19 -8.31 -7.07
CA LEU A 70 9.74 -8.48 -7.21
C LEU A 70 9.39 -9.76 -8.00
N VAL A 71 10.07 -10.01 -9.12
CA VAL A 71 9.88 -11.24 -9.91
C VAL A 71 10.16 -12.46 -9.04
N SER A 72 11.31 -12.51 -8.35
CA SER A 72 11.66 -13.65 -7.50
C SER A 72 10.63 -13.90 -6.39
N ARG A 73 10.20 -12.85 -5.69
CA ARG A 73 9.19 -12.95 -4.62
C ARG A 73 7.83 -13.40 -5.14
N ILE A 74 7.36 -12.78 -6.22
CA ILE A 74 6.04 -13.09 -6.80
C ILE A 74 6.03 -14.49 -7.40
N SER A 75 7.11 -14.94 -8.04
CA SER A 75 7.21 -16.32 -8.53
C SER A 75 7.13 -17.34 -7.39
N ALA A 76 7.83 -17.10 -6.28
CA ALA A 76 7.75 -17.98 -5.11
C ALA A 76 6.34 -18.04 -4.53
N ILE A 77 5.67 -16.89 -4.42
CA ILE A 77 4.26 -16.78 -3.99
C ILE A 77 3.37 -17.57 -4.96
N PHE A 78 3.49 -17.32 -6.27
CA PHE A 78 2.70 -17.99 -7.31
C PHE A 78 2.83 -19.51 -7.28
N SER A 79 4.03 -20.04 -7.03
CA SER A 79 4.27 -21.49 -6.94
C SER A 79 3.55 -22.18 -5.77
N THR A 80 3.09 -21.42 -4.77
CA THR A 80 2.29 -21.97 -3.66
C THR A 80 0.80 -22.13 -3.99
N PHE A 81 0.32 -21.50 -5.07
CA PHE A 81 -1.08 -21.63 -5.49
C PHE A 81 -1.27 -22.89 -6.31
N ILE A 82 -2.01 -23.83 -5.74
CA ILE A 82 -2.68 -24.89 -6.48
C ILE A 82 -3.98 -24.23 -6.97
N GLY A 83 -4.28 -24.27 -8.27
CA GLY A 83 -5.32 -23.47 -8.94
C GLY A 83 -6.79 -23.70 -8.52
N GLU A 84 -7.05 -24.05 -7.27
CA GLU A 84 -8.38 -24.30 -6.69
C GLU A 84 -8.98 -23.05 -5.99
N HIS A 85 -8.18 -22.01 -5.75
CA HIS A 85 -8.65 -20.74 -5.15
C HIS A 85 -9.21 -19.79 -6.21
N TYR A 86 -10.44 -20.04 -6.67
CA TYR A 86 -11.16 -19.12 -7.53
C TYR A 86 -11.59 -17.86 -6.76
N VAL A 87 -11.09 -16.70 -7.16
CA VAL A 87 -11.52 -15.40 -6.64
C VAL A 87 -12.88 -15.07 -7.29
N HIS A 88 -13.97 -15.24 -6.54
CA HIS A 88 -15.32 -14.90 -7.00
C HIS A 88 -15.52 -13.39 -7.13
N VAL A 89 -16.45 -12.96 -8.00
CA VAL A 89 -16.72 -11.54 -8.31
C VAL A 89 -17.70 -10.88 -7.33
N ASN A 90 -17.95 -11.49 -6.16
CA ASN A 90 -19.06 -11.00 -5.33
C ASN A 90 -18.74 -9.60 -4.78
N ALA A 91 -19.60 -8.65 -5.15
CA ALA A 91 -19.39 -7.22 -5.03
C ALA A 91 -19.80 -6.73 -3.64
N THR A 92 -18.93 -6.91 -2.67
CA THR A 92 -18.85 -6.03 -1.50
C THR A 92 -17.37 -5.81 -1.22
N TYR A 93 -16.87 -4.63 -1.56
CA TYR A 93 -15.49 -4.22 -1.33
C TYR A 93 -15.25 -4.13 0.19
N VAL A 94 -14.92 -5.24 0.84
CA VAL A 94 -14.65 -5.24 2.29
C VAL A 94 -13.25 -4.71 2.52
N ASN A 95 -13.15 -3.39 2.62
CA ASN A 95 -12.00 -2.69 3.14
C ASN A 95 -11.88 -2.97 4.65
N VAL A 96 -11.14 -4.02 5.01
CA VAL A 96 -10.87 -4.34 6.42
C VAL A 96 -9.99 -3.23 7.00
N LYS A 97 -10.54 -2.54 8.01
CA LYS A 97 -9.98 -1.55 8.96
C LYS A 97 -8.67 -0.83 8.59
N CYS A 98 -8.70 0.50 8.70
CA CYS A 98 -7.55 1.38 8.52
C CYS A 98 -6.38 1.04 9.47
N VAL A 99 -5.28 0.53 8.90
CA VAL A 99 -4.00 0.36 9.60
C VAL A 99 -2.98 1.29 8.94
N ALA A 100 -2.18 1.99 9.75
CA ALA A 100 -1.06 2.79 9.27
C ALA A 100 0.21 1.91 9.25
N PRO A 101 0.64 1.37 8.08
CA PRO A 101 1.84 0.54 7.99
C PRO A 101 3.14 1.32 8.20
N TYR A 102 3.09 2.65 8.13
CA TYR A 102 4.25 3.52 8.31
C TYR A 102 4.00 4.55 9.41
N PRO A 103 5.05 5.03 10.09
CA PRO A 103 4.92 6.17 10.99
C PRO A 103 4.43 7.41 10.23
N SER A 104 3.62 8.23 10.89
CA SER A 104 3.21 9.53 10.37
C SER A 104 4.43 10.44 10.25
N LEU A 105 4.61 11.04 9.07
CA LEU A 105 5.67 12.01 8.82
C LEU A 105 5.27 13.43 9.23
N LEU A 106 3.98 13.65 9.55
CA LEU A 106 3.46 14.94 9.99
C LEU A 106 3.82 15.29 11.45
N LEU A 107 4.22 14.31 12.26
CA LEU A 107 4.58 14.51 13.68
C LEU A 107 5.93 15.23 13.90
N SER A 108 6.64 15.59 12.83
CA SER A 108 8.00 16.15 12.94
C SER A 108 8.05 17.68 13.04
N GLN A 109 6.91 18.38 13.09
CA GLN A 109 6.85 19.83 12.87
C GLN A 109 6.29 20.68 14.03
N ASP A 110 5.98 20.09 15.18
CA ASP A 110 5.46 20.82 16.36
C ASP A 110 6.48 20.94 17.51
N ASN A 111 7.76 21.23 17.22
CA ASN A 111 8.74 21.47 18.30
C ASN A 111 9.85 22.47 17.93
N ILE A 112 9.50 23.52 17.19
CA ILE A 112 10.33 24.72 17.06
C ILE A 112 9.39 25.93 17.22
N ASP A 113 9.78 26.85 18.10
CA ASP A 113 9.15 28.13 18.45
C ASP A 113 8.31 28.14 19.74
N GLY A 114 9.05 28.09 20.86
CA GLY A 114 8.57 28.44 22.20
C GLY A 114 9.67 29.02 23.07
N GLU A 115 10.56 29.86 22.50
CA GLU A 115 11.53 30.65 23.27
C GLU A 115 11.69 32.02 22.61
N GLY A 116 11.21 33.08 23.29
CA GLY A 116 11.31 34.47 22.81
C GLY A 116 10.31 35.44 23.44
N ASP A 117 10.73 36.05 24.55
CA ASP A 117 10.39 37.39 25.09
C ASP A 117 8.92 37.82 25.30
N THR A 118 8.52 37.93 26.57
CA THR A 118 8.24 39.23 27.24
C THR A 118 8.26 39.09 28.75
#